data_AF-A0A536BVH2-F1
#
_entry.id   AF-A0A536BVH2-F1
#
_cell.length_a   1.000
_cell.length_b   1.000
_cell.length_c   1.000
_cell.angle_alpha   90.00
_cell.angle_beta   90.00
_cell.angle_gamma   90.00
#
_symmetry.space_group_name_H-M   'P 1'
#
loop_
_entity.id
_entity.type
_entity.pdbx_description
1 polymer ?
#
loop_
_entity_poly.entity_id
_entity_poly.type
_entity_poly.pdbx_seq_one_letter_code
_entity_poly.pdbx_strand_id
1 'polypeptide(L)' 'MQSTRPGSRLRLAVAILLAIPGTIFIGQGLGLIRGSSFMVDDIRWAIIGAVMDAVAFAIVWSLLRARQLG' A
#
# COMPACT_ATOMS: atom_id res chain seq x y z
N MET A 1 -15.31 12.26 25.76
CA MET A 1 -13.97 12.15 25.14
C MET A 1 -13.94 10.94 24.23
N GLN A 2 -13.97 11.13 22.90
CA GLN A 2 -13.78 10.02 21.95
C GLN A 2 -12.31 9.60 21.99
N SER A 3 -11.99 8.48 22.64
CA SER A 3 -10.67 7.88 22.55
C SER A 3 -10.51 7.27 21.16
N THR A 4 -10.12 8.08 20.18
CA THR A 4 -9.56 7.53 18.94
C THR A 4 -8.35 6.70 19.36
N ARG A 5 -8.42 5.37 19.25
CA ARG A 5 -7.30 4.48 19.61
C ARG A 5 -6.06 5.03 18.90
N PRO A 6 -4.99 5.46 19.61
CA PRO A 6 -3.88 6.21 19.01
C PRO A 6 -3.25 5.54 17.78
N GLY A 7 -3.37 4.21 17.66
CA GLY A 7 -2.84 3.45 16.53
C GLY A 7 -3.65 3.47 15.23
N SER A 8 -4.91 3.92 15.17
CA SER A 8 -5.70 3.83 13.92
C SER A 8 -5.21 4.80 12.83
N ARG A 9 -4.87 6.03 13.22
CA ARG A 9 -4.32 7.05 12.31
C ARG A 9 -2.93 6.66 11.79
N LEU A 10 -2.08 6.13 12.68
CA LEU A 10 -0.75 5.64 12.31
C LEU A 10 -0.84 4.47 11.31
N ARG A 11 -1.72 3.49 11.57
CA ARG A 11 -1.94 2.37 10.65
C ARG A 11 -2.44 2.82 9.28
N LEU A 12 -3.34 3.80 9.24
CA LEU A 12 -3.81 4.37 7.98
C LEU A 12 -2.67 5.09 7.23
N ALA A 13 -1.86 5.87 7.94
CA ALA A 13 -0.69 6.52 7.34
C ALA A 13 0.29 5.50 6.76
N VAL A 14 0.59 4.42 7.49
CA VAL A 14 1.43 3.32 6.99
C VAL A 14 0.82 2.66 5.75
N ALA A 15 -0.49 2.41 5.74
CA ALA A 15 -1.16 1.84 4.57
C ALA A 15 -1.05 2.75 3.34
N ILE A 16 -1.22 4.06 3.49
CA ILE A 16 -1.06 5.03 2.40
C ILE A 16 0.38 5.06 1.89
N LEU A 17 1.35 5.09 2.81
CA LEU A 17 2.78 5.10 2.47
C LEU A 17 3.25 3.81 1.81
N LEU A 18 2.53 2.70 1.97
CA LEU A 18 2.77 1.46 1.24
C LEU A 18 2.08 1.47 -0.13
N ALA A 19 0.81 1.86 -0.17
CA ALA A 19 -0.02 1.77 -1.38
C ALA A 19 0.49 2.66 -2.52
N ILE A 20 0.91 3.90 -2.22
CA ILE A 20 1.37 4.83 -3.26
C ILE A 20 2.62 4.31 -3.99
N PRO A 21 3.75 4.03 -3.30
CA PRO A 21 4.93 3.48 -3.97
C PRO A 21 4.70 2.07 -4.50
N GLY A 22 3.88 1.25 -3.84
CA GLY A 22 3.54 -0.10 -4.32
C GLY A 22 2.88 -0.07 -5.69
N THR A 23 1.84 0.74 -5.86
CA THR A 23 1.18 0.96 -7.15
C THR A 23 2.14 1.52 -8.21
N ILE A 24 3.05 2.43 -7.83
CA ILE A 24 4.06 2.96 -8.77
C ILE A 24 5.02 1.86 -9.23
N PHE A 25 5.49 1.00 -8.32
CA PHE A 25 6.39 -0.11 -8.65
C PHE A 25 5.72 -1.15 -9.55
N ILE A 26 4.42 -1.42 -9.34
CA ILE A 26 3.61 -2.23 -10.27
C ILE A 26 3.62 -1.59 -11.66
N GLY A 27 3.30 -0.30 -11.74
CA GLY A 27 3.28 0.41 -13.01
C GLY A 27 4.64 0.42 -13.72
N GLN A 28 5.74 0.64 -13.00
CA GLN A 28 7.09 0.63 -13.58
C GLN A 28 7.50 -0.79 -14.00
N GLY A 29 7.35 -1.80 -13.15
CA GLY A 29 7.74 -3.18 -13.45
C GLY A 29 6.94 -3.82 -14.60
N LEU A 30 5.72 -3.34 -14.86
CA LEU A 30 4.91 -3.74 -16.00
C LEU A 30 5.13 -2.89 -17.27
N GLY A 31 5.99 -1.88 -17.21
CA GLY A 31 6.26 -0.99 -18.35
C GLY A 31 5.17 0.05 -18.65
N LEU A 32 4.19 0.18 -17.75
CA LEU A 32 3.07 1.12 -17.84
C LEU A 32 3.50 2.54 -17.46
N ILE A 33 4.39 2.67 -16.46
CA ILE A 33 4.99 3.93 -16.04
C ILE A 33 6.44 3.92 -16.53
N ARG A 34 6.75 4.77 -17.51
CA ARG A 34 8.06 4.81 -18.16
C ARG A 34 8.88 6.01 -17.67
N GLY A 35 10.19 5.80 -17.55
CA GLY A 35 11.18 6.80 -17.15
C GLY A 35 12.59 6.20 -17.21
N SER A 36 13.64 6.99 -16.98
CA SER A 36 15.04 6.52 -16.99
C SER A 36 15.43 5.71 -15.72
N SER A 37 14.47 5.02 -15.10
CA SER A 37 14.66 4.27 -13.87
C SER A 37 15.05 2.82 -14.15
N PHE A 38 15.88 2.23 -13.29
CA PHE A 38 16.26 0.81 -13.31
C PHE A 38 15.09 -0.15 -13.03
N MET A 39 13.91 0.39 -12.69
CA MET A 39 12.73 -0.39 -12.32
C MET A 39 11.81 -0.72 -13.51
N VAL A 40 11.97 0.00 -14.63
CA VAL A 40 11.06 -0.10 -15.78
C VAL A 40 11.28 -1.43 -16.51
N ASP A 41 10.18 -2.11 -16.84
CA ASP A 41 10.17 -3.41 -17.53
C ASP A 41 10.87 -4.56 -16.76
N ASP A 42 11.05 -4.41 -15.44
CA ASP A 42 11.54 -5.48 -14.56
C ASP A 42 10.43 -5.99 -13.63
N ILE A 43 9.98 -7.22 -13.88
CA ILE A 43 8.89 -7.91 -13.17
C ILE A 43 9.13 -8.00 -11.65
N ARG A 44 10.38 -7.95 -11.19
CA ARG A 44 10.70 -7.97 -9.75
C ARG A 44 10.08 -6.79 -9.04
N TRP A 45 10.08 -5.61 -9.67
CA TRP A 45 9.46 -4.41 -9.12
C TRP A 45 7.94 -4.53 -9.09
N ALA A 46 7.33 -5.18 -10.09
CA ALA A 46 5.90 -5.42 -10.07
C ALA A 46 5.49 -6.35 -8.92
N ILE A 47 6.28 -7.38 -8.64
CA ILE A 47 6.04 -8.30 -7.50
C ILE A 47 6.21 -7.55 -6.17
N ILE A 48 7.27 -6.77 -6.00
CA ILE A 48 7.49 -5.98 -4.79
C ILE A 48 6.32 -5.03 -4.56
N GLY A 49 5.89 -4.31 -5.59
CA GLY A 49 4.76 -3.39 -5.52
C GLY A 49 3.45 -4.10 -5.16
N ALA A 50 3.18 -5.27 -5.76
CA ALA A 50 2.00 -6.07 -5.44
C ALA A 50 1.98 -6.54 -3.98
N VAL A 51 3.14 -6.92 -3.42
CA VAL A 51 3.26 -7.28 -2.00
C VAL A 51 2.98 -6.06 -1.10
N MET A 52 3.52 -4.89 -1.45
CA MET A 52 3.26 -3.65 -0.71
C MET A 52 1.77 -3.30 -0.68
N ASP A 53 1.10 -3.36 -1.84
CA ASP A 53 -0.33 -3.07 -1.95
C ASP A 53 -1.20 -4.11 -1.24
N ALA A 54 -0.80 -5.39 -1.26
CA ALA A 54 -1.48 -6.44 -0.50
C ALA A 54 -1.42 -6.19 1.03
N VAL A 55 -0.26 -5.75 1.54
CA VAL A 55 -0.11 -5.39 2.97
C VAL A 55 -0.93 -4.15 3.30
N ALA A 56 -0.90 -3.11 2.45
CA ALA A 56 -1.71 -1.90 2.63
C ALA A 56 -3.21 -2.24 2.69
N PHE A 57 -3.68 -3.09 1.76
CA PHE A 57 -5.05 -3.57 1.73
C PHE A 57 -5.42 -4.33 2.99
N ALA A 58 -4.57 -5.25 3.46
CA ALA A 58 -4.80 -6.00 4.70
C ALA A 58 -4.92 -5.07 5.92
N ILE A 59 -4.10 -4.02 6.00
CA ILE A 59 -4.19 -3.02 7.07
C ILE A 59 -5.54 -2.30 7.02
N VAL A 60 -5.94 -1.76 5.87
CA VAL A 60 -7.21 -1.05 5.71
C VAL A 60 -8.39 -1.97 6.01
N TRP A 61 -8.37 -3.20 5.48
CA TRP A 61 -9.41 -4.20 5.74
C TRP A 61 -9.57 -4.49 7.23
N SER A 62 -8.46 -4.67 7.95
CA SER A 62 -8.47 -4.88 9.41
C SER A 62 -9.09 -3.70 10.16
N LEU A 63 -8.81 -2.47 9.72
CA LEU A 63 -9.37 -1.24 10.31
C LEU A 63 -10.88 -1.14 10.05
N LEU A 64 -11.34 -1.46 8.84
CA LEU A 64 -12.75 -1.47 8.48
C LEU A 64 -13.51 -2.54 9.27
N ARG A 65 -12.96 -3.76 9.36
CA ARG A 65 -13.55 -4.85 10.12
C ARG A 65 -13.69 -4.52 11.61
N ALA A 66 -12.69 -3.86 12.19
CA ALA A 66 -12.74 -3.43 13.59
C ALA A 66 -13.81 -2.36 13.86
N ARG A 67 -14.23 -1.59 12.84
CA ARG A 67 -15.31 -0.59 12.96
C ARG A 67 -16.71 -1.18 12.77
N GLN A 68 -16.83 -2.35 12.16
CA GLN A 68 -18.12 -3.05 11.97
C GLN A 68 -18.54 -3.87 13.19
N LEU A 69 -17.59 -4.27 14.04
CA LEU A 69 -17.81 -5.13 15.21
C LEU A 69 -17.96 -4.37 16.53
N GLY A 70 -17.87 -3.04 16.52
CA GLY A 70 -18.01 -2.18 17.70
C GLY A 70 -19.08 -1.13 17.47
#